data_AF-A0A7J6CH27-F1
#
_entry.id   AF-A0A7J6CH27-F1
#
_cell.length_a   1.000
_cell.length_b   1.000
_cell.length_c   1.000
_cell.angle_alpha   90.00
_cell.angle_beta   90.00
_cell.angle_gamma   90.00
#
_symmetry.space_group_name_H-M   'P 1'
#
loop_
_entity.id
_entity.type
_entity.pdbx_description
1 polymer ?
#
loop_
_entity_poly.entity_id
_entity_poly.type
_entity_poly.pdbx_seq_one_letter_code
_entity_poly.pdbx_strand_id
1 'polypeptide(L)'
;MGSTPCSGKGRGVGGFQELGCMPWKVSKQKGEAVGGRGSELDDRPNAGTPPTSSQPPAIYHEKQHRELCALHALNNVFQDGAAFSRDALQDIYQRLSPSTLVTPHKKNMLGNGNYDVNVIMAALQTRGFEAVWWDKRRDVGSIALPNVTGFILNVPSNLRWGPLRLPLKRQHWIGVREVGGVYYNLDSKLRSPHAIGTTDELRKFLRHQLRGKNCELLLVVPEEVEVHQTWRSDN
;
A
#
# COMPACT_ATOMS: atom_id res chain seq x y z
N MET A 1 -10.56 -46.79 -45.81
CA MET A 1 -11.05 -45.78 -46.78
C MET A 1 -11.93 -44.83 -45.99
N GLY A 2 -11.41 -43.66 -45.61
CA GLY A 2 -11.73 -42.36 -46.25
C GLY A 2 -13.05 -41.83 -45.65
N SER A 3 -13.20 -40.62 -45.11
CA SER A 3 -12.46 -39.36 -45.30
C SER A 3 -12.90 -38.37 -44.22
N THR A 4 -12.02 -37.44 -43.85
CA THR A 4 -12.42 -36.12 -43.29
C THR A 4 -12.82 -35.18 -44.42
N PRO A 5 -13.60 -34.10 -44.18
CA PRO A 5 -12.95 -32.79 -44.05
C PRO A 5 -13.61 -31.75 -43.09
N CYS A 6 -12.72 -31.00 -42.43
CA CYS A 6 -12.65 -29.55 -42.19
C CYS A 6 -13.89 -28.61 -42.07
N SER A 7 -13.88 -27.89 -40.94
CA SER A 7 -13.93 -26.42 -40.77
C SER A 7 -15.29 -25.67 -40.71
N GLY A 8 -15.53 -25.02 -39.57
CA GLY A 8 -16.66 -24.12 -39.31
C GLY A 8 -16.41 -23.21 -38.12
N LYS A 9 -15.85 -22.05 -38.41
CA LYS A 9 -15.40 -20.93 -37.57
C LYS A 9 -16.53 -20.34 -36.69
N GLY A 10 -16.35 -20.31 -35.37
CA GLY A 10 -17.11 -19.47 -34.45
C GLY A 10 -16.14 -18.59 -33.65
N ARG A 11 -15.86 -17.38 -34.16
CA ARG A 11 -15.07 -16.38 -33.43
C ARG A 11 -15.95 -15.71 -32.37
N GLY A 12 -15.55 -15.82 -31.13
CA GLY A 12 -16.17 -15.08 -30.05
C GLY A 12 -15.50 -15.38 -28.71
N VAL A 13 -14.26 -14.94 -28.52
CA VAL A 13 -13.73 -14.79 -27.16
C VAL A 13 -12.97 -13.48 -27.09
N GLY A 14 -13.52 -12.60 -26.25
CA GLY A 14 -13.12 -11.21 -26.07
C GLY A 14 -11.68 -11.06 -25.62
N GLY A 15 -11.15 -9.88 -25.95
CA GLY A 15 -9.82 -9.44 -25.55
C GLY A 15 -9.61 -9.61 -24.05
N PHE A 16 -8.56 -10.32 -23.71
CA PHE A 16 -8.02 -10.44 -22.36
C PHE A 16 -7.46 -9.07 -21.95
N GLN A 17 -8.28 -8.21 -21.35
CA GLN A 17 -7.84 -6.94 -20.78
C GLN A 17 -7.11 -7.22 -19.46
N GLU A 18 -5.79 -7.36 -19.58
CA GLU A 18 -4.75 -6.71 -18.78
C GLU A 18 -5.09 -6.34 -17.31
N LEU A 19 -4.87 -7.28 -16.39
CA LEU A 19 -4.86 -7.03 -14.93
C LEU A 19 -3.42 -6.84 -14.42
N GLY A 20 -2.75 -5.81 -14.95
CA GLY A 20 -1.60 -5.20 -14.28
C GLY A 20 -2.09 -4.10 -13.33
N CYS A 21 -1.30 -3.75 -12.31
CA CYS A 21 -1.59 -2.61 -11.42
C CYS A 21 -1.78 -1.34 -12.27
N MET A 22 -3.04 -1.05 -12.61
CA MET A 22 -3.42 0.11 -13.40
C MET A 22 -3.16 1.37 -12.55
N PRO A 23 -2.70 2.48 -13.16
CA PRO A 23 -2.70 3.76 -12.48
C PRO A 23 -4.16 4.09 -12.16
N TRP A 24 -4.50 3.93 -10.88
CA TRP A 24 -5.81 4.32 -10.38
C TRP A 24 -5.94 5.82 -10.65
N LYS A 25 -6.98 6.22 -11.40
CA LYS A 25 -7.14 7.60 -11.87
C LYS A 25 -7.87 8.42 -10.80
N VAL A 26 -7.27 9.51 -10.35
CA VAL A 26 -7.96 10.62 -9.68
C VAL A 26 -8.66 11.46 -10.75
N SER A 27 -9.96 11.70 -10.61
CA SER A 27 -10.62 12.80 -11.31
C SER A 27 -10.33 14.09 -10.55
N LYS A 28 -9.45 14.95 -11.07
CA LYS A 28 -9.27 16.32 -10.56
C LYS A 28 -10.53 17.13 -10.84
N GLN A 29 -11.22 17.61 -9.79
CA GLN A 29 -12.19 18.69 -9.95
C GLN A 29 -11.43 20.02 -10.16
N LYS A 30 -11.73 20.69 -11.26
CA LYS A 30 -11.16 21.99 -11.66
C LYS A 30 -12.09 23.08 -11.12
N GLY A 31 -11.64 23.84 -10.13
CA GLY A 31 -12.35 25.04 -9.67
C GLY A 31 -12.19 26.17 -10.69
N GLU A 32 -13.29 26.60 -11.29
CA GLU A 32 -13.37 27.79 -12.13
C GLU A 32 -13.45 29.04 -11.25
N ALA A 33 -12.50 29.97 -11.41
CA ALA A 33 -12.57 31.30 -10.80
C ALA A 33 -13.08 32.29 -11.85
N VAL A 34 -14.31 32.77 -11.65
CA VAL A 34 -14.94 33.85 -12.42
C VAL A 34 -14.39 35.19 -11.91
N GLY A 35 -13.94 36.03 -12.85
CA GLY A 35 -13.41 37.37 -12.57
C GLY A 35 -14.49 38.38 -12.20
N GLY A 36 -14.13 39.32 -11.33
CA GLY A 36 -14.92 40.48 -10.96
C GLY A 36 -14.00 41.64 -10.59
N ARG A 37 -14.26 42.80 -11.21
CA ARG A 37 -13.46 44.04 -11.22
C ARG A 37 -14.14 45.05 -10.27
N GLY A 38 -13.38 45.80 -9.47
CA GLY A 38 -13.95 46.94 -8.72
C GLY A 38 -13.06 47.59 -7.64
N SER A 39 -12.50 48.74 -7.99
CA SER A 39 -12.23 49.99 -7.23
C SER A 39 -11.48 50.04 -5.89
N GLU A 40 -10.51 50.95 -5.86
CA GLU A 40 -9.71 51.47 -4.73
C GLU A 40 -10.53 52.33 -3.74
N LEU A 41 -10.22 52.23 -2.42
CA LEU A 41 -9.65 53.28 -1.55
C LEU A 41 -9.88 53.02 -0.03
N ASP A 42 -8.89 53.45 0.75
CA ASP A 42 -8.84 53.76 2.20
C ASP A 42 -8.47 52.68 3.26
N ASP A 43 -7.18 52.76 3.64
CA ASP A 43 -6.60 52.95 4.98
C ASP A 43 -7.12 52.11 6.18
N ARG A 44 -6.26 51.21 6.71
CA ARG A 44 -6.15 50.86 8.15
C ARG A 44 -4.98 49.90 8.46
N PRO A 45 -4.48 49.86 9.71
CA PRO A 45 -3.11 49.42 10.03
C PRO A 45 -2.96 47.91 10.17
N ASN A 46 -1.72 47.49 9.87
CA ASN A 46 -1.12 46.17 9.90
C ASN A 46 -1.55 45.29 11.10
N ALA A 47 -2.58 44.45 10.90
CA ALA A 47 -2.81 43.27 11.72
C ALA A 47 -1.98 42.13 11.11
N GLY A 48 -0.93 41.72 11.84
CA GLY A 48 -0.05 40.62 11.46
C GLY A 48 -0.85 39.38 11.11
N THR A 49 -0.94 39.09 9.82
CA THR A 49 -1.45 37.81 9.32
C THR A 49 -0.41 36.76 9.72
N PRO A 50 -0.76 35.72 10.50
CA PRO A 50 0.17 34.61 10.68
C PRO A 50 0.41 34.01 9.29
N PRO A 51 1.67 33.77 8.87
CA PRO A 51 1.90 33.05 7.63
C PRO A 51 1.35 31.65 7.83
N THR A 52 0.17 31.40 7.25
CA THR A 52 -0.33 30.04 7.10
C THR A 52 0.53 29.44 6.01
N SER A 53 1.70 28.91 6.39
CA SER A 53 2.58 28.19 5.48
C SER A 53 1.86 26.91 5.08
N SER A 54 1.02 26.98 4.04
CA SER A 54 0.36 25.85 3.41
C SER A 54 1.36 25.06 2.56
N GLN A 55 2.47 24.66 3.18
CA GLN A 55 3.35 23.66 2.60
C GLN A 55 2.59 22.32 2.70
N PRO A 56 2.39 21.61 1.58
CA PRO A 56 1.81 20.27 1.65
C PRO A 56 2.69 19.42 2.58
N PRO A 57 2.08 18.58 3.44
CA PRO A 57 2.82 17.77 4.40
C PRO A 57 3.87 16.94 3.66
N ALA A 58 5.10 16.94 4.17
CA ALA A 58 6.18 16.13 3.58
C ALA A 58 5.85 14.64 3.79
N ILE A 59 5.57 13.93 2.70
CA ILE A 59 5.24 12.51 2.72
C ILE A 59 6.54 11.70 2.66
N TYR A 60 6.79 10.89 3.68
CA TYR A 60 7.90 9.95 3.66
C TYR A 60 7.58 8.80 2.67
N HIS A 61 8.51 8.51 1.77
CA HIS A 61 8.38 7.42 0.81
C HIS A 61 9.73 6.78 0.50
N GLU A 62 9.89 5.56 1.00
CA GLU A 62 11.03 4.72 0.72
C GLU A 62 10.77 3.87 -0.53
N LYS A 63 11.71 3.97 -1.48
CA LYS A 63 11.68 3.20 -2.73
C LYS A 63 12.37 1.87 -2.54
N GLN A 64 11.85 0.86 -3.22
CA GLN A 64 12.34 -0.49 -3.08
C GLN A 64 13.75 -0.64 -3.63
N HIS A 65 14.62 -1.19 -2.79
CA HIS A 65 15.88 -1.76 -3.23
C HIS A 65 15.89 -3.26 -2.94
N ARG A 66 16.21 -4.08 -3.96
CA ARG A 66 16.20 -5.57 -3.88
C ARG A 66 14.80 -6.12 -3.55
N GLU A 67 14.67 -7.21 -2.79
CA GLU A 67 13.36 -7.83 -2.48
C GLU A 67 12.78 -7.36 -1.13
N LEU A 68 13.29 -6.25 -0.55
CA LEU A 68 12.92 -5.72 0.77
C LEU A 68 11.54 -5.03 0.85
N CYS A 69 10.57 -5.47 0.05
CA CYS A 69 9.24 -4.83 -0.02
C CYS A 69 8.51 -4.77 1.34
N ALA A 70 8.65 -5.79 2.20
CA ALA A 70 8.07 -5.80 3.54
C ALA A 70 8.64 -4.69 4.44
N LEU A 71 9.96 -4.51 4.43
CA LEU A 71 10.65 -3.45 5.18
C LEU A 71 10.12 -2.07 4.78
N HIS A 72 10.10 -1.80 3.47
CA HIS A 72 9.67 -0.51 2.96
C HIS A 72 8.17 -0.28 3.17
N ALA A 73 7.35 -1.32 3.08
CA ALA A 73 5.92 -1.20 3.40
C ALA A 73 5.70 -0.77 4.86
N LEU A 74 6.44 -1.37 5.80
CA LEU A 74 6.41 -0.96 7.21
C LEU A 74 6.87 0.49 7.39
N ASN A 75 8.07 0.85 6.92
CA ASN A 75 8.60 2.22 7.05
C ASN A 75 7.68 3.26 6.41
N ASN A 76 7.09 2.94 5.25
CA ASN A 76 6.13 3.80 4.58
C ASN A 76 4.83 3.95 5.38
N VAL A 77 4.29 2.90 5.98
CA VAL A 77 3.09 3.01 6.84
C VAL A 77 3.37 3.88 8.07
N PHE A 78 4.55 3.73 8.67
CA PHE A 78 4.97 4.51 9.85
C PHE A 78 5.46 5.92 9.50
N GLN A 79 5.60 6.24 8.21
CA GLN A 79 6.14 7.51 7.72
C GLN A 79 7.52 7.85 8.30
N ASP A 80 8.34 6.83 8.55
CA ASP A 80 9.67 6.96 9.17
C ASP A 80 10.63 5.88 8.64
N GLY A 81 11.76 6.29 8.09
CA GLY A 81 12.80 5.39 7.57
C GLY A 81 13.65 4.72 8.63
N ALA A 82 13.62 5.22 9.86
CA ALA A 82 14.22 4.59 11.03
C ALA A 82 13.21 3.70 11.77
N ALA A 83 11.98 3.53 11.24
CA ALA A 83 10.97 2.72 11.92
C ALA A 83 11.35 1.24 11.96
N PHE A 84 11.91 0.72 10.87
CA PHE A 84 12.38 -0.64 10.83
C PHE A 84 13.68 -0.66 10.05
N SER A 85 14.60 -1.50 10.51
CA SER A 85 15.85 -1.77 9.81
C SER A 85 15.83 -3.17 9.22
N ARG A 86 16.58 -3.36 8.14
CA ARG A 86 16.79 -4.68 7.55
C ARG A 86 17.29 -5.67 8.61
N ASP A 87 18.23 -5.25 9.45
CA ASP A 87 18.87 -6.14 10.41
C ASP A 87 17.87 -6.57 11.50
N ALA A 88 16.99 -5.66 11.97
CA ALA A 88 15.91 -6.02 12.89
C ALA A 88 14.93 -7.05 12.28
N LEU A 89 14.52 -6.87 11.03
CA LEU A 89 13.65 -7.84 10.34
C LEU A 89 14.38 -9.17 10.09
N GLN A 90 15.68 -9.12 9.81
CA GLN A 90 16.51 -10.31 9.63
C GLN A 90 16.64 -11.13 10.92
N ASP A 91 16.79 -10.47 12.06
CA ASP A 91 16.86 -11.10 13.38
C ASP A 91 15.51 -11.74 13.75
N ILE A 92 14.40 -11.04 13.49
CA ILE A 92 13.04 -11.61 13.63
C ILE A 92 12.90 -12.86 12.76
N TYR A 93 13.25 -12.79 11.49
CA TYR A 93 13.18 -13.92 10.56
C TYR A 93 13.96 -15.13 11.06
N GLN A 94 15.19 -14.93 11.56
CA GLN A 94 16.02 -16.02 12.09
C GLN A 94 15.42 -16.67 13.34
N ARG A 95 14.83 -15.86 14.24
CA ARG A 95 14.15 -16.37 15.44
C ARG A 95 12.91 -17.20 15.11
N LEU A 96 12.15 -16.80 14.09
CA LEU A 96 10.96 -17.51 13.64
C LEU A 96 11.28 -18.79 12.84
N SER A 97 12.50 -18.90 12.28
CA SER A 97 12.95 -20.06 11.47
C SER A 97 14.27 -20.67 11.97
N PRO A 98 14.33 -21.18 13.22
CA PRO A 98 15.57 -21.64 13.86
C PRO A 98 16.21 -22.87 13.17
N SER A 99 15.43 -23.66 12.41
CA SER A 99 15.90 -24.86 11.71
C SER A 99 16.76 -24.59 10.48
N THR A 100 16.88 -23.34 10.03
CA THR A 100 17.77 -22.98 8.90
C THR A 100 19.23 -22.73 9.31
N LEU A 101 19.56 -22.86 10.60
CA LEU A 101 20.87 -22.53 11.19
C LEU A 101 21.99 -23.57 10.94
N VAL A 102 21.72 -24.71 10.27
CA VAL A 102 22.71 -25.79 10.10
C VAL A 102 23.55 -25.67 8.80
N THR A 103 23.79 -24.47 8.27
CA THR A 103 24.77 -24.32 7.17
C THR A 103 25.74 -23.14 7.39
N PRO A 104 27.04 -23.41 7.61
CA PRO A 104 28.07 -22.39 7.84
C PRO A 104 28.21 -21.34 6.73
N HIS A 105 27.72 -21.62 5.52
CA HIS A 105 27.81 -20.73 4.36
C HIS A 105 26.74 -19.62 4.30
N LYS A 106 25.73 -19.60 5.18
CA LYS A 106 24.64 -18.61 5.14
C LYS A 106 24.88 -17.35 5.99
N LYS A 107 25.97 -17.28 6.76
CA LYS A 107 26.31 -16.08 7.56
C LYS A 107 26.81 -14.89 6.73
N ASN A 108 27.11 -15.06 5.43
CA ASN A 108 27.48 -13.95 4.56
C ASN A 108 26.34 -13.55 3.60
N MET A 109 25.68 -12.43 3.94
CA MET A 109 25.34 -11.36 2.99
C MET A 109 24.19 -11.50 1.97
N LEU A 110 23.27 -12.45 2.00
CA LEU A 110 22.05 -12.37 1.15
C LEU A 110 20.80 -13.02 1.79
N GLY A 111 20.31 -12.43 2.89
CA GLY A 111 18.86 -12.45 3.08
C GLY A 111 18.25 -11.58 1.99
N ASN A 112 17.67 -12.16 0.94
CA ASN A 112 17.25 -11.41 -0.25
C ASN A 112 16.21 -10.31 0.01
N GLY A 113 15.60 -10.31 1.20
CA GLY A 113 14.60 -9.34 1.64
C GLY A 113 13.16 -9.82 1.51
N ASN A 114 12.95 -11.05 1.03
CA ASN A 114 11.64 -11.68 0.88
C ASN A 114 11.07 -12.14 2.23
N TYR A 115 10.73 -11.19 3.09
CA TYR A 115 10.11 -11.46 4.39
C TYR A 115 8.62 -11.82 4.22
N ASP A 116 8.20 -12.85 4.94
CA ASP A 116 6.80 -13.27 4.99
C ASP A 116 5.98 -12.45 6.02
N VAL A 117 4.70 -12.77 6.11
CA VAL A 117 3.77 -12.08 7.02
C VAL A 117 4.13 -12.23 8.49
N ASN A 118 4.75 -13.33 8.91
CA ASN A 118 5.09 -13.55 10.32
C ASN A 118 6.18 -12.57 10.76
N VAL A 119 7.12 -12.26 9.88
CA VAL A 119 8.12 -11.22 10.13
C VAL A 119 7.46 -9.85 10.27
N ILE A 120 6.47 -9.54 9.42
CA ILE A 120 5.71 -8.27 9.48
C ILE A 120 4.95 -8.17 10.82
N MET A 121 4.21 -9.20 11.19
CA MET A 121 3.45 -9.23 12.45
C MET A 121 4.37 -9.07 13.66
N ALA A 122 5.44 -9.87 13.74
CA ALA A 122 6.39 -9.78 14.83
C ALA A 122 7.12 -8.42 14.88
N ALA A 123 7.40 -7.81 13.73
CA ALA A 123 7.99 -6.47 13.69
C ALA A 123 7.04 -5.41 14.27
N LEU A 124 5.77 -5.42 13.88
CA LEU A 124 4.75 -4.51 14.42
C LEU A 124 4.65 -4.62 15.94
N GLN A 125 4.66 -5.86 16.46
CA GLN A 125 4.60 -6.14 17.90
C GLN A 125 5.78 -5.55 18.67
N THR A 126 6.98 -5.47 18.08
CA THR A 126 8.12 -4.79 18.73
C THR A 126 7.90 -3.31 18.99
N ARG A 127 6.83 -2.72 18.43
CA ARG A 127 6.48 -1.31 18.55
C ARG A 127 5.11 -1.05 19.16
N GLY A 128 4.45 -2.05 19.75
CA GLY A 128 3.11 -1.90 20.33
C GLY A 128 2.01 -1.75 19.27
N PHE A 129 2.19 -2.35 18.09
CA PHE A 129 1.17 -2.43 17.05
C PHE A 129 0.86 -3.89 16.72
N GLU A 130 -0.35 -4.12 16.26
CA GLU A 130 -0.81 -5.41 15.78
C GLU A 130 -1.20 -5.35 14.30
N ALA A 131 -1.10 -6.50 13.64
CA ALA A 131 -1.56 -6.69 12.26
C ALA A 131 -2.85 -7.51 12.27
N VAL A 132 -3.97 -6.85 12.02
CA VAL A 132 -5.28 -7.50 11.94
C VAL A 132 -5.52 -7.99 10.52
N TRP A 133 -5.75 -9.30 10.36
CA TRP A 133 -6.10 -9.84 9.06
C TRP A 133 -7.53 -9.49 8.68
N TRP A 134 -7.71 -8.76 7.57
CA TRP A 134 -9.04 -8.39 7.11
C TRP A 134 -9.73 -9.56 6.40
N ASP A 135 -10.94 -9.91 6.87
CA ASP A 135 -11.80 -10.89 6.20
C ASP A 135 -12.43 -10.28 4.94
N LYS A 136 -11.99 -10.73 3.75
CA LYS A 136 -12.46 -10.22 2.45
C LYS A 136 -13.97 -10.40 2.21
N ARG A 137 -14.63 -11.24 3.01
CA ARG A 137 -16.09 -11.45 2.94
C ARG A 137 -16.86 -10.31 3.60
N ARG A 138 -16.21 -9.49 4.43
CA ARG A 138 -16.79 -8.32 5.09
C ARG A 138 -16.65 -7.08 4.22
N ASP A 139 -17.61 -6.16 4.29
CA ASP A 139 -17.48 -4.87 3.61
C ASP A 139 -16.47 -4.00 4.34
N VAL A 140 -15.53 -3.40 3.58
CA VAL A 140 -14.53 -2.46 4.10
C VAL A 140 -15.16 -1.20 4.72
N GLY A 141 -16.47 -0.99 4.51
CA GLY A 141 -17.25 0.04 5.18
C GLY A 141 -17.32 -0.13 6.70
N SER A 142 -17.19 -1.36 7.22
CA SER A 142 -17.16 -1.62 8.66
C SER A 142 -15.77 -1.47 9.30
N ILE A 143 -14.77 -1.00 8.55
CA ILE A 143 -13.48 -0.60 9.14
C ILE A 143 -13.63 0.79 9.78
N ALA A 144 -13.35 0.88 11.07
CA ALA A 144 -13.23 2.13 11.80
C ALA A 144 -11.88 2.79 11.48
N LEU A 145 -11.80 3.44 10.31
CA LEU A 145 -10.56 4.04 9.78
C LEU A 145 -9.80 4.95 10.76
N PRO A 146 -10.44 5.77 11.61
CA PRO A 146 -9.72 6.61 12.58
C PRO A 146 -8.86 5.83 13.58
N ASN A 147 -9.18 4.55 13.83
CA ASN A 147 -8.44 3.68 14.73
C ASN A 147 -7.35 2.88 14.01
N VAL A 148 -7.22 3.04 12.68
CA VAL A 148 -6.25 2.32 11.85
C VAL A 148 -5.10 3.24 11.48
N THR A 149 -3.90 2.88 11.94
CA THR A 149 -2.65 3.57 11.62
C THR A 149 -2.36 3.48 10.13
N GLY A 150 -2.57 2.32 9.51
CA GLY A 150 -2.41 2.19 8.07
C GLY A 150 -2.72 0.78 7.61
N PHE A 151 -2.47 0.51 6.34
CA PHE A 151 -2.78 -0.76 5.73
C PHE A 151 -1.55 -1.34 5.05
N ILE A 152 -1.38 -2.64 5.18
CA ILE A 152 -0.39 -3.41 4.42
C ILE A 152 -1.16 -4.37 3.52
N LEU A 153 -0.96 -4.27 2.21
CA LEU A 153 -1.55 -5.20 1.26
C LEU A 153 -0.49 -6.14 0.71
N ASN A 154 -0.85 -7.41 0.56
CA ASN A 154 -0.08 -8.37 -0.21
C ASN A 154 -0.71 -8.50 -1.59
N VAL A 155 -0.08 -7.93 -2.63
CA VAL A 155 -0.65 -7.91 -3.98
C VAL A 155 0.22 -8.68 -4.98
N PRO A 156 -0.39 -9.37 -5.96
CA PRO A 156 0.38 -10.01 -7.02
C PRO A 156 1.04 -8.95 -7.89
N SER A 157 2.35 -9.06 -8.07
CA SER A 157 3.19 -8.12 -8.82
C SER A 157 3.99 -8.85 -9.89
N ASN A 158 4.04 -8.29 -11.10
CA ASN A 158 4.81 -8.87 -12.21
C ASN A 158 6.31 -8.71 -11.94
N LEU A 159 7.07 -9.79 -12.15
CA LEU A 159 8.52 -9.72 -12.09
C LEU A 159 9.04 -8.91 -13.28
N ARG A 160 9.84 -7.87 -13.00
CA ARG A 160 10.54 -7.08 -14.01
C ARG A 160 11.96 -7.62 -14.16
N TRP A 161 12.31 -8.08 -15.37
CA TRP A 161 13.69 -8.43 -15.72
C TRP A 161 14.12 -7.51 -16.87
N GLY A 162 14.79 -6.41 -16.52
CA GLY A 162 15.11 -5.34 -17.48
C GLY A 162 13.83 -4.77 -18.13
N PRO A 163 13.78 -4.61 -19.47
CA PRO A 163 12.59 -4.13 -20.16
C PRO A 163 11.46 -5.18 -20.23
N LEU A 164 11.74 -6.45 -19.93
CA LEU A 164 10.77 -7.53 -20.06
C LEU A 164 9.93 -7.69 -18.77
N ARG A 165 8.60 -7.67 -18.94
CA ARG A 165 7.66 -8.06 -17.89
C ARG A 165 7.38 -9.56 -18.04
N LEU A 166 7.93 -10.35 -17.14
CA LEU A 166 7.65 -11.79 -17.14
C LEU A 166 6.24 -12.04 -16.59
N PRO A 167 5.49 -13.01 -17.15
CA PRO A 167 4.15 -13.36 -16.67
C PRO A 167 4.16 -14.07 -15.31
N LEU A 168 5.33 -14.20 -14.66
CA LEU A 168 5.45 -14.74 -13.32
C LEU A 168 5.06 -13.67 -12.30
N LYS A 169 3.94 -13.91 -11.61
CA LYS A 169 3.46 -13.08 -10.51
C LYS A 169 4.15 -13.50 -9.22
N ARG A 170 4.80 -12.56 -8.55
CA ARG A 170 5.30 -12.71 -7.19
C ARG A 170 4.46 -11.87 -6.24
N GLN A 171 4.38 -12.30 -5.00
CA GLN A 171 3.74 -11.50 -3.96
C GLN A 171 4.59 -10.28 -3.62
N HIS A 172 3.92 -9.19 -3.28
CA HIS A 172 4.54 -7.89 -3.06
C HIS A 172 3.78 -7.12 -1.99
N TRP A 173 4.50 -6.71 -0.97
CA TRP A 173 3.95 -5.92 0.13
C TRP A 173 3.93 -4.44 -0.24
N ILE A 174 2.77 -3.80 -0.07
CA ILE A 174 2.60 -2.35 -0.25
C ILE A 174 1.99 -1.74 1.00
N GLY A 175 2.42 -0.52 1.32
CA GLY A 175 1.84 0.29 2.39
C GLY A 175 0.80 1.27 1.85
N VAL A 176 -0.26 1.50 2.61
CA VAL A 176 -1.21 2.60 2.41
C VAL A 176 -1.37 3.35 3.73
N ARG A 177 -1.28 4.68 3.67
CA ARG A 177 -1.32 5.53 4.87
C ARG A 177 -2.00 6.86 4.58
N GLU A 178 -2.74 7.36 5.57
CA GLU A 178 -3.25 8.72 5.59
C GLU A 178 -2.16 9.71 6.04
N VAL A 179 -1.94 10.75 5.25
CA VAL A 179 -1.03 11.86 5.58
C VAL A 179 -1.73 13.17 5.24
N GLY A 180 -2.01 13.98 6.25
CA GLY A 180 -2.69 15.26 6.09
C GLY A 180 -4.09 15.14 5.47
N GLY A 181 -4.91 14.19 5.90
CA GLY A 181 -6.29 14.02 5.44
C GLY A 181 -6.46 13.30 4.09
N VAL A 182 -5.35 12.84 3.49
CA VAL A 182 -5.36 12.16 2.19
C VAL A 182 -4.65 10.81 2.34
N TYR A 183 -5.28 9.75 1.82
CA TYR A 183 -4.69 8.43 1.74
C TYR A 183 -3.74 8.33 0.55
N TYR A 184 -2.60 7.67 0.73
CA TYR A 184 -1.61 7.46 -0.32
C TYR A 184 -1.29 5.98 -0.46
N ASN A 185 -1.19 5.52 -1.71
CA ASN A 185 -0.50 4.30 -2.05
C ASN A 185 1.01 4.57 -2.01
N LEU A 186 1.68 3.92 -1.07
CA LEU A 186 3.11 4.03 -0.80
C LEU A 186 3.85 2.76 -1.24
N ASP A 187 3.37 2.10 -2.30
CA ASP A 187 4.12 1.04 -2.96
C ASP A 187 5.54 1.52 -3.27
N SER A 188 6.52 0.79 -2.74
CA SER A 188 7.94 1.08 -2.87
C SER A 188 8.45 0.93 -4.32
N LYS A 189 7.68 0.31 -5.21
CA LYS A 189 7.96 0.28 -6.67
C LYS A 189 7.53 1.55 -7.42
N LEU A 190 6.78 2.44 -6.78
CA LEU A 190 6.36 3.71 -7.38
C LEU A 190 7.52 4.72 -7.36
N ARG A 191 7.51 5.65 -8.31
CA ARG A 191 8.48 6.75 -8.36
C ARG A 191 8.21 7.83 -7.31
N SER A 192 6.99 7.90 -6.81
CA SER A 192 6.50 8.83 -5.80
C SER A 192 5.21 8.28 -5.17
N PRO A 193 4.80 8.76 -3.98
CA PRO A 193 3.48 8.47 -3.41
C PRO A 193 2.36 8.74 -4.42
N HIS A 194 1.39 7.84 -4.47
CA HIS A 194 0.22 8.03 -5.34
C HIS A 194 -1.02 8.25 -4.47
N ALA A 195 -1.56 9.46 -4.50
CA ALA A 195 -2.55 10.00 -3.57
C ALA A 195 -3.98 9.45 -3.70
N ILE A 196 -4.30 8.24 -3.22
CA ILE A 196 -5.63 7.58 -3.29
C ILE A 196 -6.82 8.54 -3.08
N GLY A 197 -6.72 9.44 -2.10
CA GLY A 197 -7.73 10.48 -1.87
C GLY A 197 -8.40 10.36 -0.51
N THR A 198 -9.70 10.63 -0.48
CA THR A 198 -10.57 10.62 0.71
C THR A 198 -10.86 9.20 1.23
N THR A 199 -11.49 9.11 2.40
CA THR A 199 -12.03 7.88 2.98
C THR A 199 -12.86 7.04 2.00
N ASP A 200 -13.72 7.67 1.20
CA ASP A 200 -14.56 6.94 0.24
C ASP A 200 -13.75 6.39 -0.93
N GLU A 201 -12.73 7.13 -1.37
CA GLU A 201 -11.81 6.69 -2.42
C GLU A 201 -10.91 5.56 -1.93
N LEU A 202 -10.45 5.62 -0.68
CA LEU A 202 -9.77 4.51 -0.03
C LEU A 202 -10.65 3.26 0.00
N ARG A 203 -11.90 3.36 0.46
CA ARG A 203 -12.82 2.21 0.50
C ARG A 203 -13.02 1.63 -0.90
N LYS A 204 -13.18 2.46 -1.93
CA LYS A 204 -13.25 2.01 -3.34
C LYS A 204 -11.96 1.30 -3.76
N PHE A 205 -10.80 1.85 -3.42
CA PHE A 205 -9.49 1.25 -3.69
C PHE A 205 -9.34 -0.13 -3.03
N LEU A 206 -9.63 -0.25 -1.73
CA LEU A 206 -9.55 -1.51 -0.99
C LEU A 206 -10.50 -2.57 -1.55
N ARG A 207 -11.77 -2.22 -1.83
CA ARG A 207 -12.71 -3.15 -2.50
C ARG A 207 -12.19 -3.63 -3.84
N HIS A 208 -11.57 -2.75 -4.62
CA HIS A 208 -11.00 -3.12 -5.91
C HIS A 208 -9.85 -4.13 -5.75
N GLN A 209 -8.92 -3.89 -4.82
CA GLN A 209 -7.79 -4.79 -4.56
C GLN A 209 -8.26 -6.17 -4.06
N LEU A 210 -9.22 -6.20 -3.13
CA LEU A 210 -9.72 -7.43 -2.50
C LEU A 210 -10.55 -8.32 -3.43
N ARG A 211 -11.00 -7.81 -4.59
CA ARG A 211 -11.60 -8.65 -5.65
C ARG A 211 -10.59 -9.62 -6.26
N GLY A 212 -9.30 -9.32 -6.17
CA GLY A 212 -8.23 -10.19 -6.65
C GLY A 212 -8.08 -11.44 -5.77
N LYS A 213 -8.06 -12.63 -6.39
CA LYS A 213 -7.96 -13.92 -5.67
C LYS A 213 -6.77 -14.01 -4.71
N ASN A 214 -5.66 -13.34 -5.01
CA ASN A 214 -4.40 -13.44 -4.28
C ASN A 214 -4.01 -12.14 -3.57
N CYS A 215 -4.98 -11.28 -3.23
CA CYS A 215 -4.74 -10.03 -2.51
C CYS A 215 -5.11 -10.16 -1.04
N GLU A 216 -4.16 -10.06 -0.11
CA GLU A 216 -4.45 -10.02 1.34
C GLU A 216 -4.37 -8.58 1.87
N LEU A 217 -5.10 -8.27 2.94
CA LEU A 217 -5.11 -6.96 3.59
C LEU A 217 -4.89 -7.15 5.09
N LEU A 218 -3.91 -6.42 5.61
CA LEU A 218 -3.65 -6.27 7.04
C LEU A 218 -3.98 -4.83 7.45
N LEU A 219 -4.70 -4.68 8.54
CA LEU A 219 -4.85 -3.40 9.23
C LEU A 219 -3.72 -3.29 10.24
N VAL A 220 -2.97 -2.20 10.21
CA VAL A 220 -1.97 -1.87 11.23
C VAL A 220 -2.66 -1.00 12.26
N VAL A 221 -2.77 -1.49 13.49
CA VAL A 221 -3.51 -0.83 14.58
C VAL A 221 -2.65 -0.84 15.84
N PRO A 222 -2.78 0.16 16.74
CA PRO A 222 -2.20 0.07 18.07
C PRO A 222 -2.69 -1.19 18.80
N GLU A 223 -1.87 -1.73 19.70
CA GLU A 223 -2.18 -2.94 20.47
C GLU A 223 -3.53 -2.81 21.21
N GLU A 224 -3.81 -1.67 21.83
CA GLU A 224 -5.05 -1.40 22.54
C GLU A 224 -6.30 -1.44 21.63
N VAL A 225 -6.14 -1.02 20.37
CA VAL A 225 -7.23 -1.06 19.38
C VAL A 225 -7.55 -2.50 18.99
N GLU A 226 -6.53 -3.37 18.91
CA GLU A 226 -6.74 -4.80 18.67
C GLU A 226 -7.37 -5.48 19.88
N VAL A 227 -6.88 -5.22 21.09
CA VAL A 227 -7.43 -5.79 22.33
C VAL A 227 -8.91 -5.47 22.49
N HIS A 228 -9.31 -4.23 22.21
CA HIS A 228 -10.70 -3.79 22.29
C HIS A 228 -11.49 -4.01 20.99
N GLN A 229 -10.85 -4.51 19.93
CA GLN A 229 -11.42 -4.71 18.61
C GLN A 229 -12.08 -3.45 18.01
N THR A 230 -11.64 -2.25 18.40
CA THR A 230 -12.27 -0.99 17.99
C THR A 230 -11.92 -0.57 16.56
N TRP A 231 -11.09 -1.35 15.86
CA TRP A 231 -10.84 -1.21 14.42
C TRP A 231 -12.03 -1.64 13.56
N ARG A 232 -13.01 -2.35 14.14
CA ARG A 232 -14.27 -2.67 13.49
C ARG A 232 -15.37 -1.76 14.02
N SER A 233 -16.23 -1.28 13.13
CA SER A 233 -17.48 -0.62 13.50
C SER A 233 -18.55 -1.70 13.63
N ASP A 234 -19.26 -1.70 14.75
CA ASP A 234 -20.49 -2.46 14.91
C ASP A 234 -21.53 -1.81 13.99
N ASN A 235 -21.82 -2.48 12.88
CA ASN A 235 -22.75 -2.01 11.86
C ASN A 235 -23.94 -2.96 11.81
#